data_AF-X1FTZ0-F1
#
_entry.id   AF-X1FTZ0-F1
#
_cell.length_a   1.000
_cell.length_b   1.000
_cell.length_c   1.000
_cell.angle_alpha   90.00
_cell.angle_beta   90.00
_cell.angle_gamma   90.00
#
_symmetry.space_group_name_H-M   'P 1'
#
loop_
_entity.id
_entity.type
_entity.pdbx_description
1 polymer ?
#
loop_
_entity_poly.entity_id
_entity_poly.type
_entity_poly.pdbx_seq_one_letter_code
_entity_poly.pdbx_strand_id
1 'polypeptide(L)' 'TGGICGDFIHCVKTREKPFRDIQLAVNTMVICHIATIANTVRRSLTWDAAKQEFIGDEEANRLRDRPRREPWRL' A
#
# COMPACT_ATOMS: atom_id res chain seq x y z
N THR A 1 18.11 -20.85 -12.56
CA THR A 1 16.79 -20.15 -12.62
C THR A 1 16.37 -19.55 -11.27
N GLY A 2 17.27 -19.35 -10.30
CA GLY A 2 16.94 -18.71 -9.03
C GLY A 2 17.12 -17.19 -9.11
N GLY A 3 16.03 -16.44 -8.98
CA GLY A 3 16.02 -14.98 -9.02
C GLY A 3 14.60 -14.45 -9.17
N ILE A 4 14.40 -13.13 -9.03
CA ILE A 4 13.07 -12.50 -9.06
C ILE A 4 12.29 -12.87 -10.33
N CYS A 5 12.93 -12.76 -11.51
CA CYS A 5 12.27 -13.07 -12.77
C CYS A 5 11.95 -14.56 -12.93
N GLY A 6 12.79 -15.44 -12.38
CA GLY A 6 12.59 -16.89 -12.42
C GLY A 6 11.41 -17.33 -11.56
N ASP A 7 11.35 -16.80 -10.32
CA ASP A 7 10.23 -17.02 -9.39
C ASP A 7 8.90 -16.54 -9.98
N PHE A 8 8.88 -15.34 -10.57
CA PHE A 8 7.69 -14.81 -11.23
C PHE A 8 7.17 -15.75 -12.33
N ILE A 9 8.03 -16.19 -13.25
CA ILE A 9 7.62 -17.09 -14.35
C ILE A 9 7.10 -18.42 -13.81
N HIS A 10 7.75 -18.97 -12.78
CA HIS A 10 7.32 -20.21 -12.11
C HIS A 10 5.92 -20.06 -11.51
N CYS A 11 5.71 -19.06 -10.66
CA CYS A 11 4.43 -18.82 -9.99
C CYS A 11 3.29 -18.49 -10.95
N VAL A 12 3.56 -17.80 -12.06
CA VAL A 12 2.54 -17.57 -13.10
C VAL A 12 2.07 -18.89 -13.72
N LYS A 13 2.98 -19.83 -13.95
CA LYS A 13 2.67 -21.14 -14.54
C LYS A 13 2.00 -22.08 -13.54
N THR A 14 2.49 -22.14 -12.30
CA THR A 14 2.02 -23.09 -11.28
C THR A 14 0.84 -22.57 -10.46
N ARG A 15 0.57 -21.26 -10.51
CA ARG A 15 -0.37 -20.55 -9.63
C ARG A 15 0.00 -20.61 -8.15
N GLU A 16 1.25 -20.95 -7.83
CA GLU A 16 1.79 -20.81 -6.49
C GLU A 16 2.04 -19.35 -6.15
N LYS A 17 2.12 -19.03 -4.85
CA LYS A 17 2.49 -17.68 -4.41
C LYS A 17 4.00 -17.45 -4.60
N PRO A 18 4.40 -16.26 -5.08
CA PRO A 18 5.82 -15.89 -5.15
C PRO A 18 6.41 -15.76 -3.75
N PHE A 19 7.73 -15.93 -3.61
CA PHE A 19 8.40 -15.70 -2.32
C PHE A 19 8.26 -14.25 -1.85
N ARG A 20 7.98 -13.33 -2.78
CA ARG A 20 7.62 -11.93 -2.51
C ARG A 20 6.10 -11.76 -2.60
N ASP A 21 5.40 -12.08 -1.51
CA ASP A 21 3.96 -11.83 -1.41
C ASP A 21 3.67 -10.32 -1.56
N ILE A 22 2.70 -9.98 -2.41
CA ILE A 22 2.30 -8.61 -2.70
C ILE A 22 1.80 -7.88 -1.44
N GLN A 23 1.17 -8.59 -0.50
CA GLN A 23 0.66 -7.99 0.74
C GLN A 23 1.79 -7.41 1.58
N LEU A 24 2.94 -8.08 1.63
CA LEU A 24 4.12 -7.58 2.33
C LEU A 24 4.64 -6.30 1.66
N ALA A 25 4.75 -6.30 0.33
CA ALA A 25 5.22 -5.14 -0.43
C ALA A 25 4.29 -3.92 -0.27
N VAL A 26 2.97 -4.13 -0.31
CA VAL A 26 1.97 -3.08 -0.08
C VAL A 26 2.15 -2.49 1.32
N ASN A 27 2.24 -3.33 2.36
CA ASN A 27 2.41 -2.86 3.73
C ASN A 27 3.72 -2.09 3.94
N THR A 28 4.82 -2.51 3.28
CA THR A 28 6.09 -1.77 3.32
C THR A 28 5.95 -0.39 2.69
N MET A 29 5.32 -0.28 1.52
CA MET A 29 5.19 1.01 0.81
C MET A 29 4.23 1.98 1.52
N VAL A 30 3.19 1.46 2.16
CA VAL A 30 2.21 2.26 2.92
C VAL A 30 2.87 3.10 4.03
N ILE A 31 3.95 2.61 4.66
CA ILE A 31 4.65 3.32 5.74
C ILE A 31 5.13 4.71 5.29
N CYS A 32 5.70 4.82 4.08
CA CYS A 32 6.17 6.11 3.56
C CYS A 32 5.03 7.12 3.41
N HIS A 33 3.85 6.66 2.99
CA HIS A 33 2.66 7.50 2.86
C HIS A 33 2.10 7.91 4.23
N ILE A 34 2.02 6.97 5.19
CA ILE A 34 1.62 7.27 6.56
C ILE A 34 2.53 8.33 7.19
N ALA A 35 3.85 8.17 7.05
CA ALA A 35 4.82 9.13 7.58
C ALA A 35 4.63 10.52 6.97
N THR A 36 4.34 10.58 5.67
CA THR A 36 4.04 11.83 4.97
C THR A 36 2.78 12.49 5.54
N ILE A 37 1.70 11.73 5.71
CA ILE A 37 0.42 12.24 6.24
C ILE A 37 0.59 12.72 7.68
N ALA A 38 1.24 11.94 8.55
CA ALA A 38 1.53 12.32 9.93
C ALA A 38 2.34 13.62 10.01
N ASN A 39 3.31 13.79 9.10
CA ASN A 39 4.07 15.04 8.99
C ASN A 39 3.23 16.21 8.49
N THR A 40 2.25 15.98 7.61
CA THR A 40 1.29 17.02 7.14
C THR A 40 0.38 17.48 8.26
N VAL A 41 -0.25 16.56 9.02
CA VAL A 41 -1.18 16.90 10.12
C VAL A 41 -0.48 17.24 11.43
N ARG A 42 0.85 17.08 11.50
CA ARG A 42 1.71 17.45 12.65
C ARG A 42 1.34 16.74 13.96
N ARG A 43 0.90 15.49 13.90
CA ARG A 43 0.53 14.68 15.08
C ARG A 43 0.69 13.19 14.80
N SER A 44 0.76 12.41 15.88
CA SER A 44 0.76 10.94 15.81
C SER A 44 -0.59 10.42 15.31
N LEU A 45 -0.55 9.31 14.56
CA LEU A 45 -1.71 8.66 13.97
C LEU A 45 -1.68 7.15 14.27
N THR A 46 -2.86 6.55 14.45
CA THR A 46 -3.00 5.10 14.62
C THR A 46 -3.51 4.48 13.33
N TRP A 47 -2.81 3.46 12.83
CA TRP A 47 -3.11 2.80 11.56
C TRP A 47 -3.70 1.40 11.75
N ASP A 48 -4.83 1.13 11.11
CA ASP A 48 -5.38 -0.22 10.93
C ASP A 48 -4.84 -0.80 9.61
N ALA A 49 -3.89 -1.72 9.71
CA ALA A 49 -3.28 -2.35 8.53
C ALA A 49 -4.24 -3.26 7.75
N ALA A 50 -5.24 -3.85 8.41
CA ALA A 50 -6.19 -4.74 7.75
C ALA A 50 -7.21 -3.95 6.91
N LYS A 51 -7.67 -2.80 7.42
CA LYS A 51 -8.57 -1.88 6.71
C LYS A 51 -7.85 -0.84 5.87
N GLN A 52 -6.53 -0.75 6.04
CA GLN A 52 -5.67 0.27 5.47
C GLN A 52 -6.15 1.70 5.75
N GLU A 53 -6.55 2.01 6.98
CA GLU A 53 -7.11 3.32 7.35
C GLU A 53 -6.59 3.85 8.69
N PHE A 54 -6.72 5.16 8.90
CA PHE A 54 -6.45 5.76 10.21
C PHE A 54 -7.67 5.60 11.12
N ILE A 55 -7.48 5.02 12.31
CA ILE A 55 -8.57 4.70 13.23
C ILE A 55 -9.19 6.00 13.76
N GLY A 56 -10.47 6.24 13.44
CA GLY A 56 -11.24 7.37 13.97
C GLY A 56 -10.80 8.75 13.46
N ASP A 57 -10.06 8.82 12.35
CA ASP A 57 -9.42 10.05 11.88
C ASP A 57 -9.83 10.43 10.46
N GLU A 58 -10.94 11.14 10.30
CA GLU A 58 -11.44 11.53 8.99
C GLU A 58 -10.50 12.50 8.26
N GLU A 59 -9.80 13.37 8.99
CA GLU A 59 -8.87 14.34 8.41
C GLU A 59 -7.68 13.65 7.74
N ALA A 60 -7.00 12.76 8.46
CA ALA A 60 -5.90 11.98 7.91
C ALA A 60 -6.39 11.03 6.81
N ASN A 61 -7.60 10.46 6.95
CA ASN A 61 -8.15 9.56 5.94
C ASN A 61 -8.44 10.25 4.60
N ARG A 62 -8.83 11.53 4.60
CA ARG A 62 -9.00 12.31 3.36
C ARG A 62 -7.70 12.47 2.56
N LEU A 63 -6.55 12.38 3.21
CA LEU A 63 -5.23 12.52 2.57
C LEU A 63 -4.70 11.20 1.98
N ARG A 64 -5.40 10.07 2.18
CA ARG A 64 -5.03 8.76 1.62
C ARG A 64 -5.28 8.66 0.12
N ASP A 65 -6.19 9.45 -0.41
CA ASP A 65 -6.48 9.51 -1.84
C ASP A 65 -6.44 10.97 -2.31
N ARG A 66 -6.34 11.16 -3.63
CA ARG A 66 -6.33 12.47 -4.26
C ARG A 66 -7.35 12.50 -5.39
N PRO A 67 -7.98 13.65 -5.65
CA PRO A 67 -8.84 13.80 -6.82
C PRO A 67 -8.04 13.46 -8.08
N ARG A 68 -8.62 12.60 -8.91
CA ARG A 68 -8.03 12.22 -10.20
C ARG A 68 -8.17 13.37 -11.19
N ARG A 69 -7.23 13.45 -12.13
CA ARG A 69 -7.26 14.45 -13.20
C ARG A 69 -8.32 14.06 -14.24
N GLU A 70 -9.18 14.99 -14.64
CA GLU A 70 -10.14 14.75 -15.73
C GLU A 70 -9.43 14.37 -17.06
N PRO A 71 -10.00 13.48 -17.90
CA PRO A 71 -11.27 12.77 -17.73
C PRO A 71 -11.16 11.43 -16.95
N TRP A 72 -10.05 11.18 -16.27
CA TRP A 72 -9.74 9.86 -15.71
C TRP A 72 -10.42 9.62 -14.36
N ARG A 73 -11.26 8.59 -14.28
CA ARG A 73 -11.95 8.12 -13.07
C ARG A 73 -11.73 6.60 -12.92
N LEU A 74 -11.77 6.09 -11.67
CA LEU A 74 -11.79 4.63 -11.41
C LEU A 74 -13.23 4.20 -11.20
#